data_AF-A0AAN1JMH1-F1
#
_entry.id   AF-A0AAN1JMH1-F1
#
_cell.length_a   1.000
_cell.length_b   1.000
_cell.length_c   1.000
_cell.angle_alpha   90.00
_cell.angle_beta   90.00
_cell.angle_gamma   90.00
#
_symmetry.space_group_name_H-M   'P 1'
#
loop_
_entity.id
_entity.type
_entity.pdbx_description
1 polymer ?
#
loop_
_entity_poly.entity_id
_entity_poly.type
_entity_poly.pdbx_seq_one_letter_code
_entity_poly.pdbx_strand_id
1 'polypeptide(L)'
;MVCLAGADTRRVAASGSARCYRQILHEKDDYPDIALLTFNGRDRSTLSTLAHIGHHALRGFMGDYDEHGAPRYRDGEITMETVYRFKGQSAPCVILTGVDFEQFDDTVFRRLFVGATRATMKLIVVMSDRAAAQLIERMP
;
A
#
# COMPACT_ATOMS: atom_id res chain seq x y z
N MET A 1 12.16 0.82 7.63
CA MET A 1 12.07 -0.40 8.46
C MET A 1 11.32 -1.45 7.65
N VAL A 2 12.04 -2.43 7.08
CA VAL A 2 11.39 -3.58 6.42
C VAL A 2 10.92 -4.49 7.55
N CYS A 3 9.62 -4.53 7.83
CA CYS A 3 9.08 -5.43 8.84
C CYS A 3 9.06 -6.87 8.29
N LEU A 4 10.14 -7.61 8.54
CA LEU A 4 10.12 -9.09 8.53
C LEU A 4 9.68 -9.53 9.93
N ALA A 5 8.41 -9.90 10.09
CA ALA A 5 7.90 -10.31 11.40
C ALA A 5 7.86 -11.84 11.52
N GLY A 6 8.75 -12.34 12.37
CA GLY A 6 8.75 -13.69 12.89
C GLY A 6 7.50 -14.06 13.68
N ALA A 7 7.39 -15.36 13.92
CA ALA A 7 6.22 -16.08 14.39
C ALA A 7 5.68 -15.61 15.76
N ASP A 8 4.43 -15.17 15.80
CA ASP A 8 3.48 -15.63 16.83
C ASP A 8 2.05 -15.60 16.25
N THR A 9 1.55 -16.80 15.99
CA THR A 9 0.45 -17.09 15.08
C THR A 9 -0.68 -17.69 15.87
N ARG A 10 -1.67 -16.87 16.26
CA ARG A 10 -3.01 -17.40 16.57
C ARG A 10 -4.06 -16.69 15.73
N ARG A 11 -4.24 -17.29 14.54
CA ARG A 11 -5.43 -17.30 13.67
C ARG A 11 -5.79 -16.04 12.85
N VAL A 12 -4.82 -15.49 12.10
CA VAL A 12 -5.12 -14.82 10.82
C VAL A 12 -4.02 -15.15 9.78
N ALA A 13 -4.06 -16.37 9.24
CA ALA A 13 -3.43 -16.73 7.96
C ALA A 13 -4.51 -16.50 6.87
N ALA A 14 -4.29 -15.95 5.67
CA ALA A 14 -3.17 -16.18 4.77
C ALA A 14 -3.12 -15.17 3.58
N SER A 15 -3.37 -13.87 3.78
CA SER A 15 -3.21 -12.88 2.71
C SER A 15 -2.52 -11.61 3.20
N GLY A 16 -1.65 -11.01 2.38
CA GLY A 16 -0.93 -9.78 2.72
C GLY A 16 -1.83 -8.65 3.23
N SER A 17 -3.13 -8.68 2.90
CA SER A 17 -4.16 -7.76 3.37
C SER A 17 -4.29 -7.67 4.90
N ALA A 18 -4.24 -8.79 5.63
CA ALA A 18 -4.39 -8.79 7.09
C ALA A 18 -3.25 -8.05 7.81
N ARG A 19 -2.02 -8.21 7.31
CA ARG A 19 -0.85 -7.48 7.82
C ARG A 19 -0.97 -5.98 7.54
N CYS A 20 -1.48 -5.62 6.37
CA CYS A 20 -1.69 -4.22 6.02
C CYS A 20 -2.68 -3.54 6.95
N TYR A 21 -3.83 -4.17 7.23
CA TYR A 21 -4.82 -3.60 8.14
C TYR A 21 -4.23 -3.35 9.54
N ARG A 22 -3.55 -4.34 10.10
CA ARG A 22 -2.95 -4.20 11.43
C ARG A 22 -1.95 -3.06 11.48
N GLN A 23 -1.11 -2.94 10.44
CA GLN A 23 -0.14 -1.86 10.38
C GLN A 23 -0.83 -0.49 10.30
N ILE A 24 -1.82 -0.34 9.43
CA ILE A 24 -2.58 0.91 9.29
C ILE A 24 -3.16 1.36 10.63
N LEU A 25 -3.79 0.43 11.36
CA LEU A 25 -4.38 0.73 12.67
C LEU A 25 -3.33 1.16 13.70
N HIS A 26 -2.13 0.57 13.66
CA HIS A 26 -1.04 0.97 14.56
C HIS A 26 -0.46 2.35 14.21
N GLU A 27 -0.36 2.68 12.92
CA GLU A 27 0.28 3.92 12.47
C GLU A 27 -0.66 5.12 12.53
N LYS A 28 -1.98 4.92 12.51
CA LYS A 28 -2.96 6.00 12.35
C LYS A 28 -2.98 7.00 13.51
N ASP A 29 -2.60 6.54 14.70
CA ASP A 29 -2.49 7.38 15.89
C ASP A 29 -1.28 8.32 15.81
N ASP A 30 -0.18 7.86 15.21
CA ASP A 30 1.07 8.61 15.06
C ASP A 30 1.10 9.50 13.81
N TYR A 31 0.36 9.12 12.76
CA TYR A 31 0.34 9.82 11.49
C TYR A 31 -1.07 10.28 11.11
N PRO A 32 -1.33 11.60 11.04
CA PRO A 32 -2.65 12.13 10.73
C PRO A 32 -3.09 11.73 9.32
N ASP A 33 -2.16 11.65 8.37
CA ASP A 33 -2.39 11.25 6.98
C ASP A 33 -1.54 10.03 6.62
N ILE A 34 -2.22 8.97 6.18
CA ILE A 34 -1.64 7.71 5.74
C ILE A 34 -2.10 7.45 4.31
N ALA A 35 -1.14 7.14 3.43
CA ALA A 35 -1.42 6.62 2.10
C ALA A 35 -1.15 5.10 2.04
N LEU A 36 -2.19 4.31 1.83
CA LEU A 36 -2.12 2.90 1.47
C LEU A 36 -2.02 2.77 -0.06
N LEU A 37 -0.84 2.42 -0.55
CA LEU A 37 -0.56 2.30 -1.97
C LEU A 37 -0.50 0.86 -2.41
N THR A 38 -1.25 0.47 -3.43
CA THR A 38 -1.17 -0.88 -4.01
C THR A 38 -0.11 -0.95 -5.11
N PHE A 39 0.80 -1.91 -4.98
CA PHE A 39 1.85 -2.18 -5.97
C PHE A 39 1.29 -2.83 -7.24
N ASN A 40 0.28 -3.68 -7.08
CA ASN A 40 -0.49 -4.24 -8.19
C ASN A 40 -1.68 -3.31 -8.52
N GLY A 41 -2.06 -3.24 -9.79
CA GLY A 41 -3.21 -2.45 -10.24
C GLY A 41 -4.51 -2.82 -9.53
N ARG A 42 -5.52 -1.96 -9.67
CA ARG A 42 -6.83 -2.03 -8.97
C ARG A 42 -7.46 -3.44 -9.01
N ASP A 43 -7.41 -4.09 -10.16
CA ASP A 43 -8.06 -5.38 -10.43
C ASP A 43 -7.50 -6.57 -9.63
N ARG A 44 -6.31 -6.43 -9.03
CA ARG A 44 -5.68 -7.50 -8.24
C ARG A 44 -5.70 -7.24 -6.73
N SER A 45 -6.21 -6.10 -6.29
CA SER A 45 -6.26 -5.75 -4.87
C SER A 45 -7.69 -5.80 -4.35
N THR A 46 -7.98 -6.79 -3.50
CA THR A 46 -9.22 -6.86 -2.71
C THR A 46 -9.39 -5.67 -1.77
N LEU A 47 -8.33 -4.88 -1.55
CA LEU A 47 -8.37 -3.67 -0.73
C LEU A 47 -9.01 -2.49 -1.46
N SER A 48 -8.93 -2.46 -2.80
CA SER A 48 -9.40 -1.31 -3.59
C SER A 48 -10.92 -1.14 -3.58
N THR A 49 -11.67 -2.19 -3.25
CA THR A 49 -13.13 -2.18 -3.13
C THR A 49 -13.60 -1.84 -1.71
N LEU A 50 -12.69 -1.77 -0.73
CA LEU A 50 -13.08 -1.51 0.65
C LEU A 50 -13.41 -0.04 0.86
N ALA A 51 -14.46 0.19 1.65
CA ALA A 51 -14.82 1.53 2.11
C ALA A 51 -14.13 1.91 3.41
N HIS A 52 -13.77 0.93 4.24
CA HIS A 52 -13.23 1.14 5.58
C HIS A 52 -12.14 0.13 5.92
N ILE A 53 -11.23 0.52 6.80
CA ILE A 53 -10.28 -0.35 7.51
C ILE A 53 -10.50 -0.14 9.01
N GLY A 54 -11.08 -1.14 9.67
CA GLY A 54 -11.59 -0.95 11.03
C GLY A 54 -12.63 0.18 11.05
N HIS A 55 -12.40 1.19 11.88
CA HIS A 55 -13.27 2.36 11.99
C HIS A 55 -12.88 3.52 11.04
N HIS A 56 -11.76 3.41 10.32
CA HIS A 56 -11.26 4.48 9.47
C HIS A 56 -11.80 4.36 8.05
N ALA A 57 -12.41 5.44 7.55
CA ALA A 57 -12.87 5.52 6.17
C ALA A 57 -11.70 5.65 5.18
N LEU A 58 -11.81 4.99 4.03
CA LEU A 58 -10.83 5.04 2.96
C LEU A 58 -11.22 6.08 1.91
N ARG A 59 -10.37 7.07 1.69
CA ARG A 59 -10.42 7.94 0.51
C ARG A 59 -9.87 7.20 -0.70
N GLY A 60 -10.58 7.19 -1.82
CA GLY A 60 -10.07 6.53 -3.02
C GLY A 60 -10.96 6.69 -4.23
N PHE A 61 -10.38 6.48 -5.42
CA PHE A 61 -11.10 6.58 -6.69
C PHE A 61 -12.31 5.62 -6.72
N MET A 62 -13.49 6.11 -7.09
CA MET A 62 -14.74 5.33 -7.11
C MET A 62 -14.87 4.44 -8.35
N GLY A 63 -14.09 4.68 -9.41
CA GLY A 63 -14.15 3.93 -10.66
C GLY A 63 -14.93 4.64 -11.77
N ASP A 64 -15.57 5.76 -11.45
CA ASP A 64 -16.38 6.59 -12.34
C ASP A 64 -15.84 8.03 -12.44
N TYR A 65 -16.33 8.72 -13.46
CA TYR A 65 -16.03 10.11 -13.74
C TYR A 65 -17.34 10.90 -13.67
N ASP A 66 -17.28 12.15 -13.23
CA ASP A 66 -18.44 13.03 -13.27
C ASP A 66 -18.74 13.50 -14.71
N GLU A 67 -19.80 14.29 -14.85
CA GLU A 67 -20.26 14.85 -16.12
C GLU A 67 -19.23 15.76 -16.81
N HIS A 68 -18.22 16.24 -16.08
CA HIS A 68 -17.12 17.07 -16.58
C HIS A 68 -15.87 16.24 -16.89
N GLY A 69 -15.93 14.92 -16.74
CA GLY A 69 -14.80 14.02 -16.95
C GLY A 69 -13.78 14.04 -15.81
N ALA A 70 -14.10 14.61 -14.64
CA ALA A 70 -13.24 14.58 -13.48
C ALA A 70 -13.41 13.25 -12.71
N PRO A 71 -12.32 12.60 -12.27
CA PRO A 71 -12.41 11.35 -11.51
C PRO A 71 -13.10 11.57 -10.16
N ARG A 72 -14.10 10.74 -9.85
CA ARG A 72 -14.81 10.83 -8.56
C ARG A 72 -14.07 10.03 -7.48
N TYR A 73 -13.95 10.63 -6.30
CA TYR A 73 -13.33 10.01 -5.14
C TYR A 73 -14.35 9.92 -4.01
N ARG A 74 -14.25 8.85 -3.24
CA ARG A 74 -14.88 8.78 -1.92
C ARG A 74 -14.01 9.54 -0.92
N ASP A 75 -14.62 10.24 0.02
CA ASP A 75 -13.90 10.86 1.13
C ASP A 75 -13.52 9.84 2.22
N GLY A 76 -12.44 10.13 2.93
CA GLY A 76 -11.95 9.27 4.01
C GLY A 76 -10.63 9.75 4.60
N GLU A 77 -10.28 9.16 5.74
CA GLU A 77 -9.11 9.53 6.55
C GLU A 77 -7.81 8.91 6.05
N ILE A 78 -7.91 7.80 5.32
CA ILE A 78 -6.75 7.07 4.78
C ILE A 78 -6.85 7.07 3.27
N THR A 79 -5.83 7.57 2.59
CA THR A 79 -5.80 7.58 1.12
C THR A 79 -5.45 6.19 0.60
N MET A 80 -6.26 5.64 -0.31
CA MET A 80 -6.13 4.31 -0.89
C MET A 80 -6.01 4.45 -2.41
N GLU A 81 -4.82 4.26 -2.96
CA GLU A 81 -4.56 4.44 -4.39
C GLU A 81 -3.55 3.42 -4.95
N THR A 82 -3.43 3.37 -6.27
CA THR A 82 -2.29 2.66 -6.89
C THR A 82 -1.05 3.55 -6.89
N VAL A 83 0.15 2.96 -6.92
CA VAL A 83 1.42 3.71 -7.03
C VAL A 83 1.40 4.74 -8.16
N TYR A 84 0.80 4.40 -9.30
CA TYR A 84 0.78 5.30 -10.46
C TYR A 84 -0.25 6.42 -10.34
N ARG A 85 -1.42 6.18 -9.73
CA ARG A 85 -2.41 7.25 -9.49
C ARG A 85 -1.94 8.24 -8.43
N PHE A 86 -1.13 7.77 -7.48
CA PHE A 86 -0.53 8.61 -6.44
C PHE A 86 0.78 9.31 -6.89
N LYS A 87 1.20 9.13 -8.16
CA LYS A 87 2.42 9.77 -8.67
C LYS A 87 2.28 11.30 -8.60
N GLY A 88 3.34 11.95 -8.11
CA GLY A 88 3.35 13.42 -7.92
C GLY A 88 2.78 13.88 -6.59
N GLN A 89 2.11 12.98 -5.85
CA GLN A 89 1.68 13.22 -4.46
C GLN A 89 2.70 12.60 -3.48
N SER A 90 2.57 12.92 -2.20
CA SER A 90 3.34 12.35 -1.09
C SER A 90 2.49 12.36 0.20
N ALA A 91 2.88 11.53 1.17
CA ALA A 91 2.24 11.47 2.49
C ALA A 91 3.28 11.25 3.61
N PRO A 92 3.01 11.68 4.86
CA PRO A 92 3.86 11.43 6.02
C PRO A 92 4.19 9.94 6.18
N CYS A 93 3.16 9.10 6.15
CA CYS A 93 3.31 7.65 6.21
C CYS A 93 2.72 6.99 4.96
N VAL A 94 3.52 6.14 4.32
CA VAL A 94 3.09 5.32 3.18
C VAL A 94 3.21 3.85 3.53
N ILE A 95 2.13 3.12 3.30
CA ILE A 95 2.09 1.67 3.38
C ILE A 95 1.95 1.13 1.96
N LEU A 96 3.03 0.59 1.42
CA LEU A 96 3.05 -0.03 0.09
C LEU A 96 2.69 -1.50 0.22
N THR A 97 1.54 -1.90 -0.33
CA THR A 97 0.96 -3.24 -0.17
C THR A 97 0.89 -4.02 -1.49
N GLY A 98 0.80 -5.35 -1.38
CA GLY A 98 0.65 -6.25 -2.51
C GLY A 98 1.91 -6.33 -3.37
N VAL A 99 3.08 -6.07 -2.78
CA VAL A 99 4.37 -6.17 -3.46
C VAL A 99 4.72 -7.65 -3.59
N ASP A 100 4.58 -8.18 -4.79
CA ASP A 100 4.99 -9.53 -5.14
C ASP A 100 5.34 -9.57 -6.62
N PHE A 101 6.39 -10.29 -6.97
CA PHE A 101 6.91 -10.40 -8.32
C PHE A 101 7.72 -11.70 -8.46
N GLU A 102 7.74 -12.27 -9.66
CA GLU A 102 8.52 -13.47 -9.96
C GLU A 102 10.01 -13.15 -10.12
N GLN A 103 10.28 -12.02 -10.78
CA GLN A 103 11.63 -11.53 -11.08
C GLN A 103 11.72 -10.06 -10.74
N PHE A 104 12.86 -9.66 -10.19
CA PHE A 104 13.17 -8.26 -9.93
C PHE A 104 13.77 -7.61 -11.18
N ASP A 105 12.90 -7.06 -12.03
CA ASP A 105 13.26 -6.35 -13.27
C ASP A 105 13.21 -4.82 -13.11
N ASP A 106 13.57 -4.10 -14.18
CA ASP A 106 13.53 -2.63 -14.20
C ASP A 106 12.13 -2.04 -13.95
N THR A 107 11.07 -2.76 -14.33
CA THR A 107 9.70 -2.29 -14.14
C THR A 107 9.32 -2.36 -12.67
N VAL A 108 9.63 -3.48 -12.01
CA VAL A 108 9.47 -3.70 -10.57
C VAL A 108 10.29 -2.68 -9.81
N PHE A 109 11.56 -2.50 -10.18
CA PHE A 109 12.45 -1.52 -9.56
C PHE A 109 11.87 -0.10 -9.63
N ARG A 110 11.50 0.37 -10.83
CA ARG A 110 10.93 1.72 -11.01
C ARG A 110 9.65 1.90 -10.24
N ARG A 111 8.76 0.90 -10.21
CA ARG A 111 7.51 0.98 -9.45
C ARG A 111 7.77 1.02 -7.94
N LEU A 112 8.68 0.18 -7.45
CA LEU A 112 9.08 0.16 -6.04
C LEU A 112 9.70 1.50 -5.65
N PHE A 113 10.58 2.06 -6.48
CA PHE A 113 11.18 3.37 -6.28
C PHE A 113 10.14 4.49 -6.25
N VAL A 114 9.20 4.52 -7.21
CA VAL A 114 8.12 5.52 -7.21
C VAL A 114 7.31 5.42 -5.93
N GLY A 115 6.87 4.21 -5.53
CA GLY A 115 6.10 3.98 -4.30
C GLY A 115 6.87 4.34 -3.03
N ALA A 116 8.13 3.93 -2.93
CA ALA A 116 8.99 4.17 -1.78
C ALA A 116 9.27 5.66 -1.55
N THR A 117 9.44 6.42 -2.64
CA THR A 117 9.69 7.87 -2.58
C THR A 117 8.44 8.71 -2.34
N ARG A 118 7.26 8.09 -2.15
CA ARG A 118 6.04 8.81 -1.76
C ARG A 118 5.98 9.12 -0.26
N ALA A 119 6.75 8.39 0.55
CA ALA A 119 6.82 8.61 2.00
C ALA A 119 7.75 9.77 2.32
N THR A 120 7.33 10.67 3.22
CA THR A 120 8.21 11.74 3.73
C THR A 120 8.77 11.44 5.11
N MET A 121 8.09 10.64 5.94
CA MET A 121 8.55 10.27 7.28
C MET A 121 8.71 8.76 7.46
N LYS A 122 7.69 7.98 7.07
CA LYS A 122 7.69 6.53 7.29
C LYS A 122 7.21 5.78 6.05
N LEU A 123 8.04 4.83 5.62
CA LEU A 123 7.68 3.85 4.60
C LEU A 123 7.60 2.47 5.24
N ILE A 124 6.45 1.82 5.07
CA ILE A 124 6.27 0.41 5.36
C ILE A 124 5.96 -0.30 4.05
N VAL A 125 6.65 -1.41 3.79
CA VAL A 125 6.42 -2.23 2.60
C VAL A 125 5.96 -3.61 3.02
N VAL A 126 4.78 -4.00 2.56
CA VAL A 126 4.19 -5.33 2.77
C VAL A 126 4.34 -6.14 1.50
N MET A 127 5.27 -7.09 1.54
CA MET A 127 5.63 -7.94 0.42
C MET A 127 5.55 -9.43 0.77
N SER A 128 5.61 -10.29 -0.26
CA SER A 128 5.78 -11.73 -0.07
C SER A 128 7.21 -12.03 0.43
N ASP A 129 7.38 -13.11 1.19
CA ASP A 129 8.70 -13.49 1.72
C ASP A 129 9.70 -13.76 0.58
N ARG A 130 9.23 -14.33 -0.54
CA ARG A 130 10.01 -14.52 -1.76
C ARG A 130 10.50 -13.19 -2.34
N ALA A 131 9.59 -12.22 -2.52
CA ALA A 131 9.95 -10.91 -3.06
C ALA A 131 10.91 -10.16 -2.13
N ALA A 132 10.75 -10.31 -0.81
CA ALA A 132 11.68 -9.77 0.17
C ALA A 132 13.09 -10.36 0.03
N ALA A 133 13.20 -11.68 -0.05
CA ALA A 133 14.49 -12.35 -0.22
C ALA A 133 15.21 -11.87 -1.50
N GLN A 134 14.51 -11.84 -2.63
CA GLN A 134 15.06 -11.34 -3.90
C GLN A 134 15.50 -9.87 -3.82
N LEU A 135 14.75 -9.02 -3.10
CA LEU A 135 15.12 -7.63 -2.92
C LEU A 135 16.37 -7.48 -2.05
N ILE A 136 16.45 -8.23 -0.94
CA ILE A 136 17.59 -8.21 -0.01
C ILE A 136 18.89 -8.63 -0.71
N GLU A 137 18.84 -9.66 -1.56
CA GLU A 137 19.99 -10.11 -2.37
C GLU A 137 20.54 -9.02 -3.31
N ARG A 138 19.73 -7.99 -3.63
CA ARG A 138 20.12 -6.87 -4.51
C ARG A 138 20.51 -5.61 -3.75
N MET A 139 20.34 -5.58 -2.43
CA MET A 139 20.78 -4.47 -1.59
C MET A 139 22.22 -4.72 -1.13
N PRO A 140 23.16 -3.80 -1.39
CA PRO A 140 24.56 -3.94 -0.98
C PRO A 140 24.75 -3.86 0.54
#